data_AF-A0A8X6F7L9-F1
#
_entry.id   AF-A0A8X6F7L9-F1
#
_cell.length_a   1.000
_cell.length_b   1.000
_cell.length_c   1.000
_cell.angle_alpha   90.00
_cell.angle_beta   90.00
_cell.angle_gamma   90.00
#
_symmetry.space_group_name_H-M   'P 1'
#
loop_
_entity.id
_entity.type
_entity.pdbx_description
1 polymer ?
#
loop_
_entity_poly.entity_id
_entity_poly.type
_entity_poly.pdbx_seq_one_letter_code
_entity_poly.pdbx_strand_id
1 'polypeptide(L)'
;MQDNKSNHWSEGLRFIQFMKNRAYHSGIKRILYEALFGCKPKVGLTTFLPEDVLKDINTEEQLEKIIESVQIMDKEQTIKIMQEKKAVSTFKRA
;
A
#
# COMPACT_ATOMS: atom_id res chain seq x y z
N MET A 1 -14.43 -19.98 0.39
CA MET A 1 -15.79 -19.40 0.58
C MET A 1 -16.91 -20.42 0.36
N GLN A 2 -16.65 -21.61 -0.21
CA GLN A 2 -17.70 -22.60 -0.47
C GLN A 2 -18.25 -23.28 0.80
N ASP A 3 -17.44 -23.46 1.86
CA ASP A 3 -17.87 -24.19 3.07
C ASP A 3 -17.82 -23.35 4.35
N ASN A 4 -17.59 -22.04 4.25
CA ASN A 4 -17.49 -21.18 5.43
C ASN A 4 -18.86 -20.53 5.69
N LYS A 5 -19.53 -20.90 6.79
CA LYS A 5 -20.82 -20.33 7.22
C LYS A 5 -20.66 -18.89 7.73
N SER A 6 -20.01 -18.05 6.94
CA SER A 6 -19.71 -16.67 7.24
C SER A 6 -20.58 -15.77 6.37
N ASN A 7 -21.21 -14.77 6.99
CA ASN A 7 -22.00 -13.77 6.27
C ASN A 7 -21.15 -12.62 5.70
N HIS A 8 -19.83 -12.69 5.84
CA HIS A 8 -18.86 -11.65 5.44
C HIS A 8 -18.44 -11.76 3.96
N TRP A 9 -19.31 -12.27 3.08
CA TRP A 9 -18.98 -12.48 1.65
C TRP A 9 -18.58 -11.19 0.92
N SER A 10 -19.12 -10.05 1.37
CA SER A 10 -18.83 -8.73 0.82
C SER A 10 -17.36 -8.32 0.98
N GLU A 11 -16.70 -8.75 2.07
CA GLU A 11 -15.26 -8.51 2.30
C GLU A 11 -14.40 -9.23 1.25
N GLY A 12 -14.86 -10.41 0.82
CA GLY A 12 -14.22 -11.21 -0.22
C GLY A 12 -14.34 -10.63 -1.63
N LEU A 13 -15.30 -9.74 -1.87
CA LEU A 13 -15.68 -9.32 -3.22
C LEU A 13 -14.54 -8.63 -3.97
N ARG A 14 -13.73 -7.82 -3.27
CA ARG A 14 -12.55 -7.16 -3.86
C ARG A 14 -11.54 -8.16 -4.39
N PHE A 15 -11.32 -9.26 -3.67
CA PHE A 15 -10.40 -10.31 -4.08
C PHE A 15 -10.94 -11.08 -5.30
N ILE A 16 -12.23 -11.43 -5.30
CA ILE A 16 -12.87 -12.11 -6.42
C ILE A 16 -12.84 -11.25 -7.69
N GLN A 17 -13.18 -9.97 -7.57
CA GLN A 17 -13.14 -9.04 -8.69
C GLN A 17 -11.72 -8.90 -9.24
N PHE A 18 -10.72 -8.77 -8.37
CA PHE A 18 -9.33 -8.70 -8.78
C PHE A 18 -8.87 -9.98 -9.50
N MET A 19 -9.24 -11.17 -8.99
CA MET A 19 -8.94 -12.44 -9.63
C MET A 19 -9.55 -12.53 -11.04
N LYS A 20 -10.82 -12.15 -11.19
CA LYS A 20 -11.49 -12.14 -12.51
C LYS A 20 -10.87 -11.13 -13.47
N ASN A 21 -10.56 -9.92 -12.99
CA ASN A 21 -10.02 -8.86 -13.83
C ASN A 21 -8.56 -9.09 -14.26
N ARG A 22 -7.81 -9.92 -13.53
CA ARG A 22 -6.43 -10.29 -13.86
C ARG A 22 -6.34 -11.52 -14.79
N ALA A 23 -7.44 -12.23 -15.02
CA ALA A 23 -7.45 -13.35 -15.94
C ALA A 23 -7.25 -12.88 -17.40
N TYR A 24 -6.49 -13.65 -18.17
CA TYR A 24 -6.35 -13.40 -19.60
C TYR A 24 -7.65 -13.76 -20.32
N HIS A 25 -8.20 -12.82 -21.08
CA HIS A 25 -9.42 -13.03 -21.83
C HIS A 25 -9.09 -13.27 -23.31
N SER A 26 -9.42 -14.47 -23.81
CA SER A 26 -9.05 -14.93 -25.16
C SER A 26 -9.65 -14.07 -26.28
N GLY A 27 -10.90 -13.62 -26.15
CA GLY A 27 -11.58 -12.80 -27.17
C GLY A 27 -10.89 -11.45 -27.44
N ILE A 28 -10.58 -10.68 -26.40
CA ILE A 28 -9.87 -9.39 -26.50
C ILE A 28 -8.34 -9.54 -26.53
N LYS A 29 -7.83 -10.78 -26.43
CA LYS A 29 -6.40 -11.12 -26.35
C LYS A 29 -5.62 -10.30 -25.31
N ARG A 30 -6.27 -10.00 -24.18
CA ARG A 30 -5.72 -9.12 -23.14
C ARG A 30 -6.30 -9.44 -21.78
N ILE A 31 -5.60 -9.04 -20.73
CA ILE A 31 -6.11 -9.00 -19.36
C ILE A 31 -7.07 -7.81 -19.23
N LEU A 32 -8.24 -8.02 -18.64
CA LEU A 32 -9.27 -6.98 -18.55
C LEU A 32 -8.80 -5.75 -17.75
N TYR A 33 -8.06 -5.97 -16.66
CA TYR A 33 -7.41 -4.90 -15.91
C TYR A 33 -6.49 -4.06 -16.80
N GLU A 34 -5.62 -4.69 -17.60
CA GLU A 34 -4.72 -3.97 -18.51
C GLU A 34 -5.49 -3.22 -19.60
N ALA A 35 -6.58 -3.81 -20.11
CA ALA A 35 -7.42 -3.16 -21.11
C ALA A 35 -8.09 -1.89 -20.58
N LEU A 36 -8.50 -1.87 -19.30
CA LEU A 36 -9.15 -0.72 -18.68
C LEU A 36 -8.19 0.34 -18.17
N PHE A 37 -7.12 -0.08 -17.49
CA PHE A 37 -6.20 0.84 -16.81
C PHE A 37 -4.93 1.15 -17.60
N GLY A 38 -4.68 0.43 -18.70
CA GLY A 38 -3.47 0.61 -19.53
C GLY A 38 -2.18 0.16 -18.86
N CYS A 39 -2.22 -0.43 -17.66
CA CYS A 39 -1.06 -0.87 -16.91
C CYS A 39 -1.25 -2.29 -16.37
N LYS A 40 -0.13 -2.97 -16.11
CA LYS A 40 -0.15 -4.30 -15.50
C LYS A 40 -0.64 -4.19 -14.05
N PRO A 41 -1.47 -5.13 -13.57
CA PRO A 41 -1.91 -5.14 -12.18
C PRO A 41 -0.69 -5.28 -11.26
N LYS A 42 -0.61 -4.41 -10.26
CA LYS A 42 0.42 -4.46 -9.22
C LYS A 42 0.09 -5.59 -8.24
N VAL A 43 1.03 -6.51 -8.04
CA VAL A 43 0.85 -7.69 -7.18
C VAL A 43 2.06 -7.82 -6.27
N GLY A 44 1.81 -8.01 -4.98
CA GLY A 44 2.86 -8.24 -3.99
C GLY A 44 3.57 -6.96 -3.54
N LEU A 45 4.43 -7.13 -2.53
CA LEU A 45 5.16 -6.03 -1.89
C LEU A 45 6.25 -5.44 -2.80
N THR A 46 6.72 -6.18 -3.81
CA THR A 46 7.70 -5.70 -4.81
C THR A 46 7.23 -4.47 -5.59
N THR A 47 5.93 -4.22 -5.62
CA THR A 47 5.37 -3.03 -6.26
C THR A 47 5.31 -1.79 -5.36
N PHE A 48 5.60 -1.96 -4.07
CA PHE A 48 5.53 -0.93 -3.04
C PHE A 48 6.86 -0.71 -2.31
N LEU A 49 7.70 -1.75 -2.23
CA LEU A 49 8.98 -1.73 -1.53
C LEU A 49 10.12 -2.04 -2.51
N PRO A 50 11.27 -1.37 -2.36
CA PRO A 50 12.46 -1.69 -3.13
C PRO A 50 12.95 -3.10 -2.81
N GLU A 51 13.51 -3.76 -3.82
CA GLU A 51 13.91 -5.17 -3.73
C GLU A 51 14.99 -5.40 -2.68
N ASP A 52 15.84 -4.41 -2.42
CA ASP A 52 16.87 -4.50 -1.38
C ASP A 52 16.27 -4.57 0.02
N VAL A 53 15.17 -3.85 0.28
CA VAL A 53 14.45 -3.93 1.56
C VAL A 53 13.72 -5.28 1.69
N LEU A 54 13.22 -5.82 0.58
CA LEU A 54 12.52 -7.11 0.60
C LEU A 54 13.44 -8.30 0.84
N LYS A 55 14.72 -8.23 0.46
CA LYS A 55 15.70 -9.29 0.75
C LYS A 55 15.95 -9.48 2.25
N ASP A 56 15.85 -8.40 3.01
CA ASP A 56 16.15 -8.40 4.43
C ASP A 56 14.93 -8.77 5.31
N ILE A 57 13.72 -8.73 4.72
CA ILE A 57 12.46 -9.07 5.39
C ILE A 57 12.14 -10.55 5.15
N ASN A 58 12.26 -11.34 6.21
CA ASN A 58 11.92 -12.76 6.20
C ASN A 58 10.70 -13.10 7.05
N THR A 59 10.27 -12.21 7.96
CA THR A 59 9.11 -12.41 8.83
C THR A 59 8.16 -11.22 8.84
N GLU A 60 6.90 -11.46 9.22
CA GLU A 60 5.87 -10.42 9.32
C GLU A 60 6.25 -9.34 10.35
N GLU A 61 6.86 -9.73 11.47
CA GLU A 61 7.27 -8.81 12.53
C GLU A 61 8.38 -7.85 12.07
N GLN A 62 9.24 -8.28 11.15
CA GLN A 62 10.26 -7.40 10.55
C GLN A 62 9.60 -6.36 9.63
N LEU A 63 8.60 -6.76 8.86
CA LEU A 63 7.83 -5.84 8.02
C LEU A 63 7.08 -4.82 8.88
N GLU A 64 6.47 -5.27 9.98
CA GLU A 64 5.74 -4.40 10.91
C GLU A 64 6.67 -3.33 11.52
N LYS A 65 7.86 -3.72 12.01
CA LYS A 65 8.86 -2.77 12.53
C LYS A 65 9.28 -1.72 11.51
N ILE A 66 9.43 -2.12 10.24
CA ILE A 66 9.76 -1.17 9.17
C ILE A 66 8.62 -0.18 8.98
N ILE A 67 7.37 -0.65 8.91
CA ILE A 67 6.19 0.22 8.79
C ILE A 67 6.10 1.19 9.98
N GLU A 68 6.30 0.71 11.20
CA GLU A 68 6.30 1.54 12.40
C GLU A 68 7.41 2.60 12.35
N SER A 69 8.63 2.22 11.96
CA SER A 69 9.75 3.16 11.85
C SER A 69 9.48 4.28 10.85
N VAL A 70 8.87 3.98 9.70
CA VAL A 70 8.50 4.99 8.69
C VAL A 70 7.47 5.98 9.26
N GLN A 71 6.46 5.47 9.97
CA GLN A 71 5.44 6.32 10.59
C GLN A 71 6.00 7.21 11.70
N ILE A 72 7.02 6.74 12.44
CA ILE A 72 7.69 7.54 13.47
C ILE A 72 8.49 8.68 12.82
N MET A 73 9.23 8.41 11.74
CA MET A 73 9.99 9.44 11.02
C MET A 73 9.10 10.56 10.48
N ASP A 74 7.94 10.23 9.88
CA ASP A 74 6.98 11.22 9.37
C ASP A 74 6.43 12.14 10.48
N LYS A 75 6.19 11.56 11.68
CA LYS A 75 5.74 12.31 12.86
C LYS A 75 6.83 13.25 13.39
N GLU A 76 8.08 12.79 13.45
CA GLU A 76 9.19 13.63 13.91
C GLU A 76 9.48 14.80 12.97
N GLN A 77 9.38 14.58 11.65
CA GLN A 77 9.53 15.64 10.65
C GLN A 77 8.41 16.68 10.76
N THR A 78 7.15 16.24 10.93
CA THR A 78 6.02 17.16 11.14
C THR A 78 6.17 17.97 12.42
N ILE A 79 6.64 17.37 13.52
CA ILE A 79 6.90 18.06 14.78
C ILE A 79 7.99 19.14 14.62
N LYS A 80 9.11 18.83 13.94
CA LYS A 80 10.19 19.80 13.67
C LYS A 80 9.70 21.00 12.86
N ILE A 81 8.94 20.75 11.79
CA ILE A 81 8.37 21.81 10.94
C ILE A 81 7.40 22.69 11.74
N MET A 82 6.60 22.11 12.63
CA MET A 82 5.70 22.87 13.50
C MET A 82 6.45 23.75 14.51
N GLN A 83 7.57 23.25 15.07
CA GLN A 83 8.42 24.01 15.99
C GLN A 83 9.13 25.17 15.29
N GLU A 84 9.67 24.94 14.09
CA GLU A 84 10.32 25.99 13.28
C GLU A 84 9.34 27.08 12.87
N LYS A 85 8.13 26.72 12.43
CA LYS A 85 7.08 27.71 12.11
C LYS A 85 6.68 28.55 13.34
N LYS A 86 6.62 27.93 14.53
CA LYS A 86 6.32 28.64 15.77
C LYS A 86 7.46 29.61 16.14
N ALA A 87 8.71 29.20 16.03
CA ALA A 87 9.88 30.04 16.27
C ALA A 87 9.92 31.26 15.32
N VAL A 88 9.69 31.05 14.02
CA VAL A 88 9.64 32.13 13.01
C VAL A 88 8.48 33.11 13.27
N SER A 89 7.32 32.62 13.74
CA SER A 89 6.19 33.50 14.10
C SER A 89 6.46 34.38 15.32
N THR A 90 7.33 33.93 16.22
CA THR A 90 7.70 34.64 17.45
C THR A 90 8.73 35.73 17.13
N PHE A 91 9.66 35.45 16.22
CA PHE A 91 10.68 36.40 15.78
C PHE A 91 10.12 37.57 14.95
N LYS A 92 9.00 37.38 14.23
CA LYS A 92 8.32 38.47 13.49
C LYS A 92 7.46 39.41 14.35
N ARG A 93 7.32 39.13 15.65
CA ARG A 93 6.51 39.94 16.59
C ARG A 93 7.33 40.80 17.56
N ALA A 94 8.65 40.73 17.50
CA ALA A 94 9.58 41.63 18.21
C ALA A 94 10.02 42.75 17.27
#